data_AF-A0A6B9FT19-F1
#
_entry.id   AF-A0A6B9FT19-F1
#
_cell.length_a   1.000
_cell.length_b   1.000
_cell.length_c   1.000
_cell.angle_alpha   90.00
_cell.angle_beta   90.00
_cell.angle_gamma   90.00
#
_symmetry.space_group_name_H-M   'P 1'
#
loop_
_entity.id
_entity.type
_entity.pdbx_description
1 polymer ?
#
loop_
_entity_poly.entity_id
_entity_poly.type
_entity_poly.pdbx_seq_one_letter_code
_entity_poly.pdbx_strand_id
1 'polypeptide(L)' 'MRAATTLTSDLHPPRAGPGSDPVLYGVAAGLESLFPPVSLHVRALRDADDADDSPDRREAAGSD' A
#
# COMPACT_ATOMS: atom_id res chain seq x y z
N MET A 1 -11.12 35.51 1.05
CA MET A 1 -10.47 35.27 -0.26
C MET A 1 -9.83 33.89 -0.21
N ARG A 2 -10.35 32.90 -0.94
CA ARG A 2 -9.68 31.60 -1.04
C ARG A 2 -8.45 31.81 -1.92
N ALA A 3 -7.27 31.61 -1.35
CA ALA A 3 -6.04 31.57 -2.13
C ALA A 3 -6.16 30.38 -3.09
N ALA A 4 -6.41 30.66 -4.37
CA ALA A 4 -6.13 29.68 -5.41
C ALA A 4 -4.61 29.52 -5.39
N THR A 5 -4.12 28.50 -4.71
CA THR A 5 -2.75 28.05 -4.91
C THR A 5 -2.71 27.59 -6.35
N THR A 6 -2.21 28.43 -7.24
CA THR A 6 -1.63 28.03 -8.51
C THR A 6 -0.47 27.11 -8.13
N LEU A 7 -0.81 25.84 -7.88
CA LEU A 7 0.13 24.75 -7.76
C LEU A 7 0.67 24.60 -9.18
N THR A 8 1.66 25.41 -9.54
CA THR A 8 2.53 25.10 -10.66
C THR A 8 3.36 23.93 -10.17
N SER A 9 2.76 22.74 -10.26
CA SER A 9 3.45 21.50 -9.98
C SER A 9 4.58 21.44 -11.01
N ASP A 10 5.85 21.52 -10.59
CA ASP A 10 7.04 21.34 -11.44
C ASP A 10 7.17 19.87 -11.87
N LEU A 11 6.07 19.33 -12.38
CA LEU A 11 5.93 17.97 -12.79
C LEU A 11 6.42 17.85 -14.21
N HIS A 12 7.25 16.84 -14.43
CA HIS A 12 7.84 16.54 -15.72
C HIS A 12 7.30 15.20 -16.21
N PRO A 13 6.05 15.17 -16.73
CA PRO A 13 5.50 13.94 -17.28
C PRO A 13 6.37 13.46 -18.45
N PRO A 14 6.52 12.13 -18.64
CA PRO A 14 7.16 11.55 -19.81
C PRO A 14 6.56 12.08 -21.10
N ARG A 15 7.38 12.21 -22.15
CA ARG A 15 6.92 12.73 -23.45
C ARG A 15 6.06 11.74 -24.25
N ALA A 16 6.15 10.44 -23.94
CA ALA A 16 5.44 9.39 -24.65
C ALA A 16 5.24 8.17 -23.74
N GLY A 17 4.31 7.29 -24.14
CA GLY A 17 3.98 6.06 -23.43
C GLY A 17 2.81 6.21 -22.46
N PRO A 18 2.41 5.14 -21.77
CA PRO A 18 1.19 5.12 -20.95
C PRO A 18 1.15 6.15 -19.81
N GLY A 19 2.32 6.62 -19.35
CA GLY A 19 2.44 7.63 -18.30
C GLY A 19 2.58 9.07 -18.81
N SER A 20 2.40 9.34 -20.11
CA SER A 20 2.65 10.68 -20.68
C SER A 20 1.49 11.66 -20.54
N ASP A 21 0.31 11.23 -20.11
CA ASP A 21 -0.80 12.15 -19.87
C ASP A 21 -0.46 13.07 -18.68
N PRO A 22 -0.35 14.39 -18.89
CA PRO A 22 0.10 15.32 -17.86
C PRO A 22 -0.90 15.47 -16.70
N VAL A 23 -2.19 15.29 -16.98
CA VAL A 23 -3.24 15.38 -15.95
C VAL A 23 -3.18 14.15 -15.06
N LEU A 24 -3.14 12.96 -15.65
CA LEU A 24 -3.04 11.70 -14.89
C LEU A 24 -1.74 11.63 -14.10
N TYR A 25 -0.62 12.08 -14.67
CA TYR A 25 0.66 12.20 -13.97
C TYR A 25 0.55 13.14 -12.76
N GLY A 26 -0.10 14.30 -12.95
CA GLY A 26 -0.35 15.25 -11.88
C GLY A 26 -1.18 14.70 -10.73
N VAL A 27 -2.24 13.98 -11.05
CA VAL A 27 -3.07 13.31 -10.05
C VAL A 27 -2.25 12.27 -9.28
N ALA A 28 -1.51 11.41 -9.98
CA ALA A 28 -0.68 10.38 -9.35
C ALA A 28 0.36 10.97 -8.39
N ALA A 29 1.11 11.98 -8.84
CA ALA A 29 2.11 12.66 -8.01
C ALA A 29 1.48 13.37 -6.80
N GLY A 30 0.32 14.02 -7.00
CA GLY A 30 -0.43 14.65 -5.92
C GLY A 30 -0.89 13.64 -4.87
N LEU A 31 -1.43 12.50 -5.29
CA LEU A 31 -1.84 11.43 -4.39
C LEU A 31 -0.64 10.85 -3.63
N GLU A 32 0.48 10.58 -4.30
CA GLU A 32 1.70 10.05 -3.67
C GLU A 32 2.18 10.95 -2.53
N SER A 33 2.12 12.29 -2.69
CA SER A 33 2.53 13.24 -1.64
C SER A 33 1.69 13.18 -0.35
N LEU A 34 0.46 12.66 -0.44
CA LEU A 34 -0.45 12.57 0.70
C LEU A 34 -0.22 11.32 1.55
N PHE A 35 0.46 10.31 1.01
CA PHE A 35 0.66 9.05 1.70
C PHE A 35 2.13 8.90 2.09
N PRO A 36 2.44 8.82 3.40
CA PRO A 36 3.79 8.48 3.83
C PRO A 36 4.23 7.15 3.20
N PRO A 37 5.51 7.00 2.79
CA PRO A 37 6.00 5.75 2.25
C PRO A 37 5.75 4.61 3.24
N VAL A 38 4.97 3.61 2.83
CA VAL A 38 4.76 2.43 3.67
C VAL A 38 6.06 1.64 3.65
N SER A 39 6.79 1.70 4.77
CA SER A 39 7.92 0.80 5.00
C SER A 39 7.35 -0.61 5.12
N LEU A 40 7.35 -1.36 4.03
CA LEU A 40 7.03 -2.79 4.04
C LEU A 40 8.03 -3.47 4.99
N HIS A 41 7.64 -3.66 6.24
CA HIS A 41 8.24 -4.66 7.11
C HIS A 41 7.83 -6.03 6.53
N VAL A 42 8.53 -6.45 5.47
CA VAL A 42 8.34 -7.74 4.76
C VAL A 42 8.46 -8.95 5.70
N ARG A 43 8.86 -8.76 6.96
CA ARG A 43 8.91 -9.82 7.98
C ARG A 43 7.58 -10.17 8.65
N ALA A 44 6.56 -9.31 8.66
CA ALA A 44 5.36 -9.58 9.48
C ALA A 44 4.32 -10.50 8.83
N LEU A 45 4.39 -10.76 7.52
CA LEU A 45 3.40 -11.59 6.81
C LEU A 45 3.77 -13.07 6.73
N ARG A 46 5.02 -13.47 7.02
CA ARG A 46 5.39 -14.90 7.04
C ARG A 46 5.02 -15.58 8.35
N ASP A 47 5.04 -14.85 9.46
CA ASP A 47 4.76 -15.43 10.78
C ASP A 47 3.27 -15.66 11.05
N ALA A 48 2.38 -15.11 10.22
CA ALA A 48 0.93 -15.29 10.35
C ALA A 48 0.42 -16.60 9.72
N ASP A 49 1.12 -17.14 8.72
CA ASP A 49 0.74 -18.42 8.08
C ASP A 49 1.25 -19.64 8.88
N ASP A 50 2.34 -19.50 9.65
CA ASP A 50 2.90 -20.60 10.45
C ASP A 50 2.18 -20.82 11.80
N ALA A 51 1.26 -19.93 12.19
CA ALA A 51 0.56 -19.99 13.48
C ALA A 51 -0.77 -20.77 13.44
N ASP A 52 -1.25 -21.19 12.27
CA ASP A 52 -2.54 -21.90 12.11
C ASP A 52 -2.41 -23.43 12.15
N ASP A 53 -1.18 -23.99 12.07
CA ASP A 53 -0.95 -25.45 12.09
C ASP A 53 -0.54 -25.98 13.48
N SER A 54 -1.25 -25.56 14.53
CA SER A 54 -1.20 -26.27 15.81
C SER A 54 -2.37 -27.27 15.85
N PRO A 55 -2.14 -28.59 15.61
CA PRO A 55 -3.17 -29.58 15.86
C PRO A 55 -3.49 -29.57 17.36
N ASP A 56 -4.71 -29.14 17.66
CA ASP A 56 -5.26 -29.04 19.00
C ASP A 56 -5.14 -30.38 19.72
N ARG A 57 -4.17 -30.44 20.63
CA ARG A 57 -3.94 -31.54 21.55
C ARG A 57 -4.83 -31.30 22.76
N ARG A 58 -6.05 -31.88 22.75
CA ARG A 58 -6.83 -32.29 23.94
C ARG A 58 -8.10 -33.05 23.52
N GLU A 59 -8.04 -34.38 23.49
CA GLU A 59 -8.69 -35.24 24.51
C GLU A 59 -10.23 -35.16 24.53
N ALA A 60 -10.88 -36.17 23.94
CA ALA A 60 -12.20 -36.61 24.35
C ALA A 60 -12.20 -38.14 24.50
N ALA A 61 -11.90 -38.54 25.74
CA ALA A 61 -12.41 -39.71 26.46
C ALA A 61 -12.32 -41.09 25.78
N GLY A 62 -11.36 -41.88 26.25
CA GLY A 62 -11.65 -43.30 26.45
C GLY A 62 -12.76 -43.45 27.50
N SER A 63 -13.74 -44.28 27.20
CA SER A 63 -14.58 -44.90 28.22
C SER A 63 -14.95 -46.30 27.76
N ASP A 64 -14.76 -47.22 28.70
CA ASP A 64 -14.93 -48.68 28.74
C ASP A 64 -16.10 -49.26 27.91
#